data_AF-A0A158S176-F1
#
_entry.id   AF-A0A158S176-F1
#
_cell.length_a   1.000
_cell.length_b   1.000
_cell.length_c   1.000
_cell.angle_alpha   90.00
_cell.angle_beta   90.00
_cell.angle_gamma   90.00
#
_symmetry.space_group_name_H-M   'P 1'
#
loop_
_entity.id
_entity.type
_entity.pdbx_description
1 polymer ?
#
loop_
_entity_poly.entity_id
_entity_poly.type
_entity_poly.pdbx_seq_one_letter_code
_entity_poly.pdbx_strand_id
1 'polypeptide(L)'
;MISPRQQPSQWPLLFDLASDIIARTTEAVGREPDWSFGGGTALMLQIDHRESHDIDLFISDPQFLPYLNPETQGFELERMPDTYETDGAGSLKLIFEDIGEIDFICCADITPEPSQVSELRGRTIRQETPAEIVAKKVYYRGALMQPRDMFDIAATNEKLGQDYVINALRECGVDRCTNALRAAENMKPEFASLIIKQLMYRDHNGHLVEEAQAITVQLLRATLGA
;
A
#
# COMPACT_ATOMS: atom_id res chain seq x y z
N MET A 1 -17.53 21.63 10.24
CA MET A 1 -16.26 20.87 10.39
C MET A 1 -16.26 19.81 9.31
N ILE A 2 -15.29 19.88 8.41
CA ILE A 2 -15.04 18.87 7.39
C ILE A 2 -14.39 17.68 8.12
N SER A 3 -14.85 16.45 7.85
CA SER A 3 -14.25 15.23 8.43
C SER A 3 -12.74 15.19 8.09
N PRO A 4 -11.83 14.75 8.98
CA PRO A 4 -10.39 14.68 8.71
C PRO A 4 -10.06 13.96 7.38
N ARG A 5 -10.90 13.00 6.97
CA ARG A 5 -10.81 12.25 5.70
C ARG A 5 -11.24 13.01 4.44
N GLN A 6 -11.36 14.33 4.49
CA GLN A 6 -11.70 15.17 3.34
C GLN A 6 -10.68 16.31 3.10
N GLN A 7 -9.60 16.34 3.88
CA GLN A 7 -8.49 17.25 3.63
C GLN A 7 -7.51 16.66 2.60
N PRO A 8 -6.74 17.49 1.88
CA PRO A 8 -5.66 16.99 1.02
C PRO A 8 -4.67 16.15 1.81
N SER A 9 -4.12 15.11 1.17
CA SER A 9 -3.11 14.28 1.82
C SER A 9 -1.86 15.10 2.18
N GLN A 10 -1.31 14.80 3.35
CA GLN A 10 -0.04 15.32 3.82
C GLN A 10 1.10 14.31 3.62
N TRP A 11 0.93 13.34 2.71
CA TRP A 11 1.95 12.36 2.36
C TRP A 11 3.34 12.96 2.07
N PRO A 12 3.51 14.18 1.50
CA PRO A 12 4.85 14.69 1.26
C PRO A 12 5.63 14.96 2.54
N LEU A 13 4.94 15.42 3.60
CA LEU A 13 5.52 15.60 4.94
C LEU A 13 5.91 14.25 5.53
N LEU A 14 4.99 13.28 5.51
CA LEU A 14 5.25 11.93 6.03
C LEU A 14 6.40 11.24 5.30
N PHE A 15 6.50 11.40 3.98
CA PHE A 15 7.60 10.84 3.20
C PHE A 15 8.94 11.49 3.56
N ASP A 16 8.98 12.79 3.81
CA ASP A 16 10.20 13.47 4.25
C ASP A 16 10.63 13.01 5.65
N LEU A 17 9.69 12.85 6.57
CA LEU A 17 9.95 12.29 7.91
C LEU A 17 10.45 10.85 7.81
N ALA A 18 9.82 10.01 6.99
CA ALA A 18 10.26 8.63 6.77
C ALA A 18 11.67 8.55 6.17
N SER A 19 11.99 9.45 5.25
CA SER A 19 13.33 9.55 4.67
C SER A 19 14.37 9.99 5.68
N ASP A 20 14.04 10.93 6.59
CA ASP A 20 14.94 11.33 7.69
C ASP A 20 15.18 10.17 8.66
N ILE A 21 14.13 9.40 8.99
CA ILE A 21 14.25 8.18 9.80
C ILE A 21 15.23 7.19 9.15
N ILE A 22 15.07 6.88 7.86
CA ILE A 22 15.97 5.96 7.13
C ILE A 22 17.42 6.47 7.14
N ALA A 23 17.63 7.77 6.92
CA ALA A 23 18.97 8.37 6.93
C ALA A 23 19.64 8.20 8.31
N ARG A 24 18.91 8.49 9.39
CA ARG A 24 19.42 8.33 10.77
C ARG A 24 19.65 6.87 11.15
N THR A 25 18.75 5.98 10.75
CA THR A 25 18.96 4.53 10.89
C THR A 25 20.23 4.08 10.16
N THR A 26 20.48 4.61 8.96
CA THR A 26 21.69 4.31 8.18
C THR A 26 22.95 4.77 8.91
N GLU A 27 22.94 5.96 9.49
CA GLU A 27 24.04 6.48 10.31
C GLU A 27 24.28 5.64 11.57
N ALA A 28 23.21 5.26 12.27
CA ALA A 28 23.29 4.50 13.52
C ALA A 28 23.75 3.04 13.31
N VAL A 29 23.30 2.39 12.24
CA VAL A 29 23.59 0.98 11.94
C VAL A 29 24.85 0.83 11.07
N GLY A 30 25.26 1.89 10.36
CA GLY A 30 26.39 1.88 9.43
C GLY A 30 26.08 1.25 8.06
N ARG A 31 24.81 0.94 7.79
CA ARG A 31 24.29 0.49 6.48
C ARG A 31 22.83 0.89 6.33
N GLU A 32 22.42 1.19 5.09
CA GLU A 32 21.03 1.49 4.78
C GLU A 32 20.19 0.20 4.78
N PRO A 33 18.96 0.21 5.32
CA PRO A 33 18.02 -0.87 5.09
C PRO A 33 17.77 -1.05 3.60
N ASP A 34 17.50 -2.28 3.20
CA ASP A 34 17.01 -2.55 1.85
C ASP A 34 15.50 -2.28 1.86
N TRP A 35 15.07 -1.12 1.32
CA TRP A 35 13.68 -0.64 1.39
C TRP A 35 13.04 -0.24 0.03
N SER A 36 11.72 -0.27 -0.06
CA SER A 36 10.93 0.22 -1.21
C SER A 36 9.73 1.04 -0.74
N PHE A 37 9.32 2.03 -1.54
CA PHE A 37 8.10 2.81 -1.32
C PHE A 37 6.93 2.20 -2.09
N GLY A 38 5.90 1.76 -1.38
CA GLY A 38 4.79 1.03 -1.97
C GLY A 38 3.42 1.44 -1.41
N GLY A 39 2.49 0.48 -1.43
CA GLY A 39 1.18 0.64 -0.84
C GLY A 39 0.29 1.71 -1.50
N GLY A 40 -0.61 2.30 -0.72
CA GLY A 40 -1.71 3.11 -1.26
C GLY A 40 -1.24 4.39 -1.94
N THR A 41 -0.26 5.05 -1.34
CA THR A 41 0.26 6.34 -1.81
C THR A 41 1.18 6.18 -3.00
N ALA A 42 2.03 5.14 -3.03
CA ALA A 42 2.80 4.84 -4.23
C ALA A 42 1.91 4.49 -5.43
N LEU A 43 0.78 3.80 -5.22
CA LEU A 43 -0.19 3.52 -6.28
C LEU A 43 -0.90 4.79 -6.74
N MET A 44 -1.38 5.62 -5.80
CA MET A 44 -1.99 6.92 -6.10
C MET A 44 -1.08 7.77 -6.99
N LEU A 45 0.21 7.88 -6.68
CA LEU A 45 1.13 8.70 -7.48
C LEU A 45 1.38 8.13 -8.90
N GLN A 46 1.12 6.85 -9.13
CA GLN A 46 1.33 6.21 -10.43
C GLN A 46 0.09 6.21 -11.32
N ILE A 47 -1.10 6.03 -10.73
CA ILE A 47 -2.34 5.88 -11.52
C ILE A 47 -3.42 6.93 -11.21
N ASP A 48 -3.22 7.76 -10.20
CA ASP A 48 -4.12 8.83 -9.74
C ASP A 48 -5.59 8.39 -9.62
N HIS A 49 -5.83 7.27 -8.95
CA HIS A 49 -7.19 6.69 -8.85
C HIS A 49 -7.98 7.16 -7.61
N ARG A 50 -7.28 7.47 -6.51
CA ARG A 50 -7.84 8.02 -5.28
C ARG A 50 -6.77 8.69 -4.42
N GLU A 51 -7.19 9.55 -3.51
CA GLU A 51 -6.32 10.06 -2.46
C GLU A 51 -5.90 8.94 -1.48
N SER A 52 -4.66 9.02 -1.01
CA SER A 52 -4.07 8.18 0.03
C SER A 52 -3.25 9.04 0.97
N HIS A 53 -3.36 8.77 2.28
CA HIS A 53 -2.81 9.62 3.33
C HIS A 53 -1.54 9.06 3.96
N ASP A 54 -1.40 7.75 3.99
CA ASP A 54 -0.34 7.06 4.71
C ASP A 54 0.91 6.83 3.83
N ILE A 55 2.05 6.50 4.42
CA ILE A 55 3.27 6.11 3.72
C ILE A 55 3.61 4.67 4.09
N ASP A 56 3.59 3.79 3.11
CA ASP A 56 4.00 2.39 3.26
C ASP A 56 5.43 2.19 2.73
N LEU A 57 6.34 1.75 3.60
CA LEU A 57 7.71 1.39 3.27
C LEU A 57 7.95 -0.09 3.57
N PHE A 58 8.41 -0.83 2.57
CA PHE A 58 8.67 -2.26 2.71
C PHE A 58 10.16 -2.50 2.88
N ILE A 59 10.53 -3.38 3.81
CA ILE A 59 11.92 -3.76 4.08
C ILE A 59 12.09 -5.28 4.00
N SER A 60 13.30 -5.75 3.70
CA SER A 60 13.59 -7.19 3.58
C SER A 60 14.17 -7.84 4.84
N ASP A 61 14.67 -7.03 5.79
CA ASP A 61 15.32 -7.50 7.01
C ASP A 61 14.62 -6.95 8.27
N PRO A 62 13.92 -7.79 9.06
CA PRO A 62 13.17 -7.36 10.23
C PRO A 62 14.08 -6.82 11.35
N GLN A 63 15.39 -7.08 11.29
CA GLN A 63 16.35 -6.57 12.27
C GLN A 63 16.46 -5.03 12.24
N PHE A 64 16.02 -4.37 11.18
CA PHE A 64 15.97 -2.91 11.12
C PHE A 64 14.78 -2.30 11.85
N LEU A 65 13.68 -3.04 12.08
CA LEU A 65 12.46 -2.47 12.68
C LEU A 65 12.71 -1.74 14.01
N PRO A 66 13.52 -2.27 14.95
CA PRO A 66 13.83 -1.54 16.19
C PRO A 66 14.57 -0.22 15.94
N TYR A 67 15.42 -0.15 14.91
CA TYR A 67 16.22 1.02 14.56
C TYR A 67 15.46 2.06 13.73
N LEU A 68 14.27 1.72 13.23
CA LEU A 68 13.39 2.63 12.50
C LEU A 68 12.40 3.36 13.42
N ASN A 69 12.35 3.01 14.71
CA ASN A 69 11.48 3.67 15.67
C ASN A 69 12.20 4.90 16.28
N PRO A 70 11.79 6.13 15.92
CA PRO A 70 12.46 7.34 16.40
C PRO A 70 12.37 7.52 17.92
N GLU A 71 11.31 7.02 18.57
CA GLU A 71 11.16 7.10 20.03
C GLU A 71 12.20 6.23 20.75
N THR A 72 12.40 4.99 20.30
CA THR A 72 13.35 4.07 20.95
C THR A 72 14.81 4.38 20.59
N GLN A 73 15.05 4.96 19.41
CA GLN A 73 16.38 5.39 18.98
C GLN A 73 16.76 6.79 19.48
N GLY A 74 15.81 7.55 20.05
CA GLY A 74 16.05 8.92 20.49
C GLY A 74 16.35 9.89 19.33
N PHE A 75 15.75 9.67 18.16
CA PHE A 75 15.89 10.56 17.02
C PHE A 75 15.09 11.85 17.24
N GLU A 76 15.70 12.99 16.90
CA GLU A 76 15.03 14.28 16.87
C GLU A 76 14.55 14.59 15.45
N LEU A 77 13.24 14.41 15.22
CA LEU A 77 12.58 14.72 13.95
C LEU A 77 11.91 16.10 14.00
N GLU A 78 11.67 16.71 12.83
CA GLU A 78 10.91 17.97 12.73
C GLU A 78 9.49 17.84 13.31
N ARG A 79 8.88 16.66 13.16
CA ARG A 79 7.65 16.25 13.84
C ARG A 79 7.83 14.82 14.35
N MET A 80 7.67 14.63 15.66
CA MET A 80 7.62 13.29 16.26
C MET A 80 6.24 12.64 16.00
N PRO A 81 6.19 11.31 15.83
CA PRO A 81 4.92 10.59 15.88
C PRO A 81 4.26 10.79 17.24
N ASP A 82 2.94 10.84 17.26
CA ASP A 82 2.15 10.99 18.48
C ASP A 82 2.08 9.67 19.26
N THR A 83 2.13 8.54 18.55
CA THR A 83 2.28 7.19 19.11
C THR A 83 2.83 6.23 18.06
N TYR A 84 3.17 5.00 18.46
CA TYR A 84 3.55 3.94 17.55
C TYR A 84 2.94 2.59 17.95
N GLU A 85 2.76 1.71 16.96
CA GLU A 85 2.35 0.32 17.14
C GLU A 85 3.38 -0.62 16.53
N THR A 86 3.56 -1.80 17.12
CA THR A 86 4.37 -2.88 16.54
C THR A 86 3.72 -4.22 16.81
N ASP A 87 3.79 -5.11 15.82
CA ASP A 87 3.40 -6.51 15.98
C ASP A 87 4.53 -7.38 16.59
N GLY A 88 5.69 -6.77 16.85
CA GLY A 88 6.87 -7.40 17.43
C GLY A 88 7.65 -8.33 16.49
N ALA A 89 7.26 -8.47 15.22
CA ALA A 89 7.85 -9.46 14.31
C ALA A 89 8.05 -8.96 12.87
N GLY A 90 7.14 -8.15 12.34
CA GLY A 90 7.07 -7.83 10.92
C GLY A 90 6.62 -6.41 10.61
N SER A 91 6.23 -5.60 11.57
CA SER A 91 5.85 -4.21 11.29
C SER A 91 6.11 -3.23 12.44
N LEU A 92 6.36 -1.99 12.04
CA LEU A 92 6.39 -0.80 12.87
C LEU A 92 5.49 0.25 12.20
N LYS A 93 4.46 0.69 12.92
CA LYS A 93 3.57 1.77 12.50
C LYS A 93 3.83 2.99 13.36
N LEU A 94 4.11 4.13 12.74
CA LEU A 94 4.22 5.42 13.38
C LEU A 94 2.96 6.24 13.06
N ILE A 95 2.27 6.72 14.10
CA ILE A 95 0.98 7.40 13.96
C ILE A 95 1.18 8.89 14.21
N PHE A 96 0.76 9.71 13.24
CA PHE A 96 0.76 11.16 13.33
C PHE A 96 -0.69 11.65 13.30
N GLU A 97 -1.23 12.00 14.47
CA GLU A 97 -2.62 12.42 14.64
C GLU A 97 -2.93 13.59 13.69
N ASP A 98 -4.10 13.53 13.05
CA ASP A 98 -4.57 14.49 12.03
C ASP A 98 -3.71 14.61 10.74
N ILE A 99 -2.66 13.80 10.58
CA ILE A 99 -1.77 13.81 9.39
C ILE A 99 -1.89 12.49 8.61
N GLY A 100 -1.61 11.36 9.25
CA GLY A 100 -1.58 10.02 8.63
C GLY A 100 -0.59 9.09 9.33
N GLU A 101 -0.32 7.94 8.72
CA GLU A 101 0.55 6.90 9.27
C GLU A 101 1.83 6.71 8.42
N ILE A 102 2.93 6.32 9.04
CA ILE A 102 4.11 5.76 8.35
C ILE A 102 4.24 4.30 8.80
N ASP A 103 4.08 3.38 7.85
CA ASP A 103 4.19 1.94 8.07
C ASP A 103 5.51 1.43 7.51
N PHE A 104 6.36 0.87 8.37
CA PHE A 104 7.49 0.03 7.98
C PHE A 104 7.08 -1.43 8.07
N ILE A 105 7.08 -2.13 6.93
CA ILE A 105 6.54 -3.48 6.80
C ILE A 105 7.65 -4.41 6.30
N CYS A 106 8.01 -5.41 7.10
CA CYS A 106 8.92 -6.46 6.68
C CYS A 106 8.14 -7.58 5.97
N CYS A 107 8.26 -7.65 4.65
CA CYS A 107 7.66 -8.72 3.87
C CYS A 107 8.50 -9.04 2.63
N ALA A 108 8.24 -10.20 2.03
CA ALA A 108 8.88 -10.57 0.77
C ALA A 108 8.21 -9.84 -0.40
N ASP A 109 8.97 -9.70 -1.48
CA ASP A 109 8.44 -9.35 -2.79
C ASP A 109 7.66 -10.54 -3.37
N ILE A 110 6.64 -10.22 -4.18
CA ILE A 110 5.75 -11.21 -4.80
C ILE A 110 6.07 -11.37 -6.29
N THR A 111 6.30 -10.28 -6.99
CA THR A 111 6.50 -10.27 -8.44
C THR A 111 7.98 -10.27 -8.83
N PRO A 112 8.35 -10.73 -10.05
CA PRO A 112 9.73 -10.73 -10.51
C PRO A 112 10.38 -9.33 -10.65
N GLU A 113 9.57 -8.32 -10.93
CA GLU A 113 9.98 -6.91 -11.05
C GLU A 113 9.21 -6.06 -10.02
N PRO A 114 9.56 -6.19 -8.72
CA PRO A 114 8.73 -5.66 -7.64
C PRO A 114 8.78 -4.14 -7.53
N SER A 115 9.88 -3.53 -7.99
CA SER A 115 10.07 -2.09 -7.93
C SER A 115 10.82 -1.55 -9.15
N GLN A 116 10.68 -0.25 -9.37
CA GLN A 116 11.42 0.53 -10.35
C GLN A 116 12.13 1.70 -9.66
N VAL A 117 13.25 2.15 -10.22
CA VAL A 117 13.92 3.37 -9.75
C VAL A 117 13.13 4.58 -10.21
N SER A 118 12.87 5.51 -9.29
CA SER A 118 12.14 6.75 -9.55
C SER A 118 12.71 7.92 -8.75
N GLU A 119 12.40 9.14 -9.18
CA GLU A 119 12.72 10.36 -8.44
C GLU A 119 11.46 10.84 -7.70
N LEU A 120 11.55 10.91 -6.37
CA LEU A 120 10.48 11.43 -5.53
C LEU A 120 11.03 12.44 -4.54
N ARG A 121 10.50 13.67 -4.58
CA ARG A 121 10.93 14.79 -3.73
C ARG A 121 12.45 15.04 -3.76
N GLY A 122 13.06 14.88 -4.94
CA GLY A 122 14.50 15.08 -5.16
C GLY A 122 15.38 13.95 -4.62
N ARG A 123 14.79 12.79 -4.31
CA ARG A 123 15.48 11.58 -3.89
C ARG A 123 15.27 10.48 -4.92
N THR A 124 16.34 9.79 -5.29
CA THR A 124 16.27 8.54 -6.03
C THR A 124 15.82 7.42 -5.09
N ILE A 125 14.70 6.78 -5.40
CA ILE A 125 14.11 5.72 -4.56
C ILE A 125 13.72 4.50 -5.38
N ARG A 126 13.56 3.35 -4.72
CA ARG A 126 12.83 2.21 -5.29
C ARG A 126 11.35 2.36 -4.98
N GLN A 127 10.55 2.52 -6.02
CA GLN A 127 9.10 2.60 -5.93
C GLN A 127 8.50 1.28 -6.40
N GLU A 128 7.63 0.67 -5.61
CA GLU A 128 6.97 -0.56 -5.99
C GLU A 128 6.09 -0.37 -7.22
N THR A 129 6.10 -1.36 -8.12
CA THR A 129 5.27 -1.35 -9.31
C THR A 129 3.80 -1.55 -8.94
N PRO A 130 2.85 -1.08 -9.76
CA PRO A 130 1.43 -1.35 -9.51
C PRO A 130 1.13 -2.85 -9.44
N ALA A 131 1.83 -3.67 -10.23
CA ALA A 131 1.79 -5.14 -10.15
C ALA A 131 2.15 -5.66 -8.76
N GLU A 132 3.27 -5.22 -8.19
CA GLU A 132 3.68 -5.61 -6.83
C GLU A 132 2.66 -5.19 -5.78
N ILE A 133 2.17 -3.95 -5.86
CA ILE A 133 1.21 -3.40 -4.90
C ILE A 133 -0.10 -4.20 -4.90
N VAL A 134 -0.67 -4.52 -6.08
CA VAL A 134 -1.88 -5.34 -6.15
C VAL A 134 -1.63 -6.79 -5.75
N ALA A 135 -0.46 -7.34 -6.09
CA ALA A 135 -0.07 -8.69 -5.71
C ALA A 135 0.06 -8.82 -4.18
N LYS A 136 0.76 -7.89 -3.50
CA LYS A 136 0.86 -7.86 -2.03
C LYS A 136 -0.51 -7.78 -1.35
N LYS A 137 -1.44 -6.99 -1.89
CA LYS A 137 -2.84 -6.94 -1.38
C LYS A 137 -3.51 -8.31 -1.45
N VAL A 138 -3.38 -9.04 -2.55
CA VAL A 138 -3.96 -10.38 -2.69
C VAL A 138 -3.23 -11.41 -1.84
N TYR A 139 -1.89 -11.41 -1.88
CA TYR A 139 -1.07 -12.39 -1.20
C TYR A 139 -1.21 -12.33 0.33
N TYR A 140 -1.07 -11.13 0.91
CA TYR A 140 -1.08 -10.94 2.35
C TYR A 140 -2.48 -10.70 2.92
N ARG A 141 -3.37 -10.06 2.16
CA ARG A 141 -4.68 -9.62 2.68
C ARG A 141 -5.87 -10.26 1.97
N GLY A 142 -5.67 -11.10 0.95
CA GLY A 142 -6.74 -11.64 0.11
C GLY A 142 -7.86 -12.35 0.86
N ALA A 143 -7.55 -13.16 1.87
CA ALA A 143 -8.58 -13.84 2.67
C ALA A 143 -9.48 -12.89 3.48
N LEU A 144 -9.00 -11.67 3.75
CA LEU A 144 -9.68 -10.59 4.48
C LEU A 144 -9.77 -9.33 3.61
N MET A 145 -9.90 -9.51 2.29
CA MET A 145 -9.86 -8.43 1.31
C MET A 145 -10.90 -7.36 1.66
N GLN A 146 -10.46 -6.10 1.67
CA GLN A 146 -11.33 -4.96 1.96
C GLN A 146 -11.84 -4.34 0.65
N PRO A 147 -12.98 -3.62 0.68
CA PRO A 147 -13.49 -2.91 -0.50
C PRO A 147 -12.46 -1.99 -1.18
N ARG A 148 -11.59 -1.33 -0.39
CA ARG A 148 -10.48 -0.50 -0.92
C ARG A 148 -9.48 -1.30 -1.75
N ASP A 149 -9.24 -2.56 -1.41
CA ASP A 149 -8.29 -3.41 -2.13
C ASP A 149 -8.90 -3.82 -3.49
N MET A 150 -10.20 -4.13 -3.53
CA MET A 150 -10.92 -4.36 -4.80
C MET A 150 -10.95 -3.12 -5.69
N PHE A 151 -11.12 -1.93 -5.09
CA PHE A 151 -11.06 -0.67 -5.83
C PHE A 151 -9.67 -0.42 -6.43
N ASP A 152 -8.60 -0.62 -5.64
CA ASP A 152 -7.22 -0.48 -6.10
C ASP A 152 -6.90 -1.48 -7.24
N ILE A 153 -7.35 -2.74 -7.14
CA ILE A 153 -7.20 -3.75 -8.20
C ILE A 153 -7.95 -3.35 -9.47
N ALA A 154 -9.22 -2.95 -9.35
CA ALA A 154 -10.04 -2.56 -10.49
C ALA A 154 -9.50 -1.31 -11.20
N ALA A 155 -9.02 -0.31 -10.46
CA ALA A 155 -8.40 0.88 -11.02
C ALA A 155 -7.06 0.57 -11.71
N THR A 156 -6.27 -0.34 -11.14
CA THR A 156 -5.04 -0.84 -11.77
C THR A 156 -5.36 -1.53 -13.10
N ASN A 157 -6.41 -2.36 -13.13
CA ASN A 157 -6.90 -3.02 -14.35
C ASN A 157 -7.35 -2.01 -15.41
N GLU A 158 -8.13 -0.99 -15.03
CA GLU A 158 -8.55 0.06 -15.96
C GLU A 158 -7.35 0.79 -16.56
N LYS A 159 -6.36 1.13 -15.74
CA LYS A 159 -5.21 1.94 -16.17
C LYS A 159 -4.18 1.15 -17.00
N LEU A 160 -3.90 -0.09 -16.61
CA LEU A 160 -2.75 -0.87 -17.11
C LEU A 160 -3.16 -2.11 -17.90
N GLY A 161 -4.46 -2.45 -17.91
CA GLY A 161 -5.02 -3.55 -18.67
C GLY A 161 -5.09 -4.87 -17.91
N GLN A 162 -5.96 -5.74 -18.40
CA GLN A 162 -6.31 -7.01 -17.78
C GLN A 162 -5.11 -7.97 -17.66
N ASP A 163 -4.33 -8.13 -18.74
CA ASP A 163 -3.19 -9.04 -18.74
C ASP A 163 -2.12 -8.63 -17.73
N TYR A 164 -1.92 -7.33 -17.54
CA TYR A 164 -0.99 -6.80 -16.54
C TYR A 164 -1.36 -7.26 -15.13
N VAL A 165 -2.62 -7.08 -14.74
CA VAL A 165 -3.10 -7.47 -13.41
C VAL A 165 -3.12 -8.99 -13.27
N ILE A 166 -3.61 -9.73 -14.26
CA ILE A 166 -3.63 -11.21 -14.21
C ILE A 166 -2.23 -11.77 -14.03
N ASN A 167 -1.22 -11.24 -14.73
CA ASN A 167 0.15 -11.70 -14.57
C ASN A 167 0.67 -11.46 -13.14
N ALA A 168 0.39 -10.29 -12.55
CA ALA A 168 0.74 -10.02 -11.16
C ALA A 168 0.02 -10.97 -10.18
N LEU A 169 -1.26 -11.25 -10.41
CA LEU A 169 -2.04 -12.15 -9.57
C LEU A 169 -1.58 -13.61 -9.68
N ARG A 170 -1.07 -14.06 -10.83
CA ARG A 170 -0.51 -15.41 -10.98
C ARG A 170 0.66 -15.67 -10.03
N GLU A 171 1.50 -14.66 -9.80
CA GLU A 171 2.64 -14.74 -8.87
C GLU A 171 2.20 -14.98 -7.42
N CYS A 172 0.95 -14.66 -7.06
CA CYS A 172 0.43 -14.93 -5.72
C CYS A 172 0.18 -16.43 -5.45
N GLY A 173 0.11 -17.25 -6.49
CA GLY A 173 -0.22 -18.67 -6.41
C GLY A 173 -1.71 -18.97 -6.24
N VAL A 174 -2.08 -20.22 -6.57
CA VAL A 174 -3.48 -20.67 -6.66
C VAL A 174 -4.22 -20.51 -5.33
N ASP A 175 -3.61 -20.87 -4.20
CA ASP A 175 -4.27 -20.84 -2.90
C ASP A 175 -4.63 -19.41 -2.45
N ARG A 176 -3.71 -18.46 -2.66
CA ARG A 176 -3.93 -17.05 -2.29
C ARG A 176 -5.00 -16.42 -3.18
N CYS A 177 -4.95 -16.65 -4.49
CA CYS A 177 -5.97 -16.19 -5.42
C CYS A 177 -7.34 -16.82 -5.14
N THR A 178 -7.39 -18.10 -4.76
CA THR A 178 -8.64 -18.78 -4.39
C THR A 178 -9.26 -18.17 -3.13
N ASN A 179 -8.44 -17.88 -2.11
CA ASN A 179 -8.92 -17.24 -0.89
C ASN A 179 -9.39 -15.80 -1.13
N ALA A 180 -8.69 -15.05 -1.97
CA ALA A 180 -9.10 -13.72 -2.41
C ALA A 180 -10.41 -13.75 -3.20
N LEU A 181 -10.57 -14.71 -4.12
CA LEU A 181 -11.79 -14.88 -4.89
C LEU A 181 -12.98 -15.15 -3.98
N ARG A 182 -12.84 -16.09 -3.03
CA ARG A 182 -13.88 -16.38 -2.04
C ARG A 182 -14.25 -15.16 -1.22
N ALA A 183 -13.27 -14.37 -0.78
CA ALA A 183 -13.52 -13.15 -0.01
C ALA A 183 -14.30 -12.11 -0.85
N ALA A 184 -13.90 -11.92 -2.12
CA ALA A 184 -14.57 -10.99 -3.04
C ALA A 184 -16.00 -11.45 -3.39
N GLU A 185 -16.21 -12.73 -3.68
CA GLU A 185 -17.54 -13.30 -4.00
C GLU A 185 -18.50 -13.26 -2.81
N ASN A 186 -18.01 -13.47 -1.59
CA ASN A 186 -18.82 -13.41 -0.38
C ASN A 186 -19.17 -11.96 0.02
N MET A 187 -18.49 -10.97 -0.55
CA MET A 187 -18.77 -9.56 -0.27
C MET A 187 -19.96 -9.08 -1.10
N LYS A 188 -21.00 -8.58 -0.42
CA LYS A 188 -22.16 -7.97 -1.09
C LYS A 188 -21.71 -6.73 -1.87
N PRO A 189 -22.03 -6.62 -3.18
CA PRO A 189 -21.64 -5.47 -4.00
C PRO A 189 -22.11 -4.12 -3.43
N GLU A 190 -23.29 -4.06 -2.84
CA GLU A 190 -23.83 -2.84 -2.24
C GLU A 190 -23.01 -2.42 -1.02
N PHE A 191 -22.55 -3.39 -0.22
CA PHE A 191 -21.69 -3.13 0.93
C PHE A 191 -20.32 -2.62 0.48
N ALA A 192 -19.71 -3.27 -0.52
CA ALA A 192 -18.45 -2.81 -1.08
C ALA A 192 -18.56 -1.37 -1.59
N SER A 193 -19.62 -1.08 -2.36
CA SER A 193 -19.90 0.25 -2.90
C SER A 193 -20.05 1.30 -1.81
N LEU A 194 -20.76 0.99 -0.71
CA LEU A 194 -20.94 1.92 0.42
C LEU A 194 -19.61 2.31 1.09
N ILE A 195 -18.67 1.38 1.19
CA ILE A 195 -17.34 1.66 1.75
C ILE A 195 -16.48 2.41 0.74
N ILE A 196 -16.52 2.02 -0.55
CA ILE A 196 -15.77 2.69 -1.60
C ILE A 196 -16.23 4.15 -1.78
N LYS A 197 -17.52 4.45 -1.60
CA LYS A 197 -18.05 5.83 -1.61
C LYS A 197 -17.43 6.75 -0.56
N GLN A 198 -16.78 6.20 0.46
CA GLN A 198 -16.08 6.98 1.49
C GLN A 198 -14.62 7.25 1.12
N LEU A 199 -14.10 6.62 0.07
CA LEU A 199 -12.78 6.93 -0.48
C LEU A 199 -12.87 8.27 -1.21
N MET A 200 -11.80 9.05 -1.12
CA MET A 200 -11.58 10.22 -1.96
C MET A 200 -11.10 9.79 -3.36
N TYR A 201 -11.91 9.02 -4.08
CA TYR A 201 -11.59 8.60 -5.45
C TYR A 201 -11.63 9.79 -6.41
N ARG A 202 -10.89 9.69 -7.53
CA ARG A 202 -10.95 10.70 -8.58
C ARG A 202 -12.22 10.54 -9.40
N ASP A 203 -12.79 11.66 -9.85
CA ASP A 203 -14.06 11.66 -10.59
C ASP A 203 -14.07 10.71 -11.79
N HIS A 204 -12.93 10.57 -12.48
CA HIS A 204 -12.80 9.69 -13.63
C HIS A 204 -12.91 8.20 -13.30
N ASN A 205 -12.65 7.80 -12.05
CA ASN A 205 -12.85 6.43 -11.56
C ASN A 205 -14.18 6.23 -10.81
N GLY A 206 -15.11 7.20 -10.88
CA GLY A 206 -16.37 7.13 -10.14
C GLY A 206 -17.25 5.92 -10.49
N HIS A 207 -17.13 5.39 -11.71
CA HIS A 207 -17.84 4.18 -12.12
C HIS A 207 -17.34 2.92 -11.40
N LEU A 208 -16.06 2.87 -11.01
CA LEU A 208 -15.48 1.75 -10.27
C LEU A 208 -16.08 1.57 -8.87
N VAL A 209 -16.78 2.57 -8.34
CA VAL A 209 -17.48 2.46 -7.06
C VAL A 209 -18.45 1.28 -7.05
N GLU A 210 -19.16 1.06 -8.16
CA GLU A 210 -20.16 0.00 -8.28
C GLU A 210 -19.59 -1.27 -8.93
N GLU A 211 -18.51 -1.12 -9.70
CA GLU A 211 -17.95 -2.20 -10.53
C GLU A 211 -16.75 -2.92 -9.91
N ALA A 212 -16.06 -2.31 -8.92
CA ALA A 212 -14.78 -2.82 -8.41
C ALA A 212 -14.83 -4.27 -7.90
N GLN A 213 -15.93 -4.68 -7.25
CA GLN A 213 -16.09 -6.05 -6.79
C GLN A 213 -16.20 -7.02 -7.97
N ALA A 214 -17.03 -6.70 -8.96
CA ALA A 214 -17.28 -7.56 -10.11
C ALA A 214 -16.01 -7.70 -10.98
N ILE A 215 -15.30 -6.60 -11.22
CA ILE A 215 -14.02 -6.58 -11.92
C ILE A 215 -12.99 -7.43 -11.18
N THR A 216 -12.88 -7.29 -9.85
CA THR A 216 -11.94 -8.08 -9.05
C THR A 216 -12.24 -9.58 -9.13
N VAL A 217 -13.51 -9.97 -9.02
CA VAL A 217 -13.95 -11.38 -9.18
C VAL A 217 -13.60 -11.90 -10.58
N GLN A 218 -13.85 -11.14 -11.63
CA GLN A 218 -13.53 -11.52 -13.00
C GLN A 218 -12.03 -11.75 -13.20
N LEU A 219 -11.19 -10.85 -12.67
CA LEU A 219 -9.73 -10.96 -12.75
C LEU A 219 -9.20 -12.19 -12.02
N LEU A 220 -9.71 -12.45 -10.82
CA LEU A 220 -9.31 -13.62 -10.02
C LEU A 220 -9.76 -14.93 -10.67
N ARG A 221 -10.97 -14.99 -11.24
CA ARG A 221 -11.44 -16.16 -12.02
C ARG A 221 -10.56 -16.41 -13.25
N ALA A 222 -10.29 -15.37 -14.03
CA ALA A 222 -9.42 -15.45 -15.20
C ALA A 222 -7.99 -15.88 -14.82
N THR A 223 -7.48 -15.42 -13.67
CA THR A 223 -6.18 -15.85 -13.12
C THR A 223 -6.16 -17.34 -12.79
N LEU A 224 -7.26 -17.87 -12.25
CA LEU A 224 -7.42 -19.27 -11.86
C LEU A 224 -7.84 -20.19 -13.02
N GLY A 225 -8.13 -19.64 -14.20
CA GLY A 225 -8.66 -20.39 -15.34
C GLY A 225 -10.09 -20.89 -15.16
N ALA A 226 -10.89 -20.17 -14.35
CA ALA A 226 -12.28 -20.50 -13.99
C ALA A 226 -13.30 -19.60 -14.70
#